data_AF-A0A832TPI2-F1
#
_entry.id   AF-A0A832TPI2-F1
#
_cell.length_a   1.000
_cell.length_b   1.000
_cell.length_c   1.000
_cell.angle_alpha   90.00
_cell.angle_beta   90.00
_cell.angle_gamma   90.00
#
_symmetry.space_group_name_H-M   'P 1'
#
loop_
_entity.id
_entity.type
_entity.pdbx_description
1 polymer ?
#
loop_
_entity_poly.entity_id
_entity_poly.type
_entity_poly.pdbx_seq_one_letter_code
_entity_poly.pdbx_strand_id
1 'polypeptide(L)'
;MEDETLIGNLLVLTGIFIIIFGFLMLLIGTAIGMRDNSGPGKGYSKRKEEFGKKTDSSGSFQFEGPEKKEPYAGKAESKIRGGGVIMLGPIPIIFGSDKESATTAVILAIILMILSLLVFRNVIF
;
A
#
# COMPACT_ATOMS: atom_id res chain seq x y z
N MET A 1 38.54 -33.26 -8.58
CA MET A 1 37.88 -33.30 -7.26
C MET A 1 37.47 -31.91 -6.78
N GLU A 2 38.21 -30.86 -7.13
CA GLU A 2 37.91 -29.48 -6.74
C GLU A 2 36.68 -28.90 -7.49
N ASP A 3 36.44 -29.31 -8.74
CA ASP A 3 35.30 -28.82 -9.52
C ASP A 3 33.95 -29.32 -8.99
N GLU A 4 33.91 -30.56 -8.50
CA GLU A 4 32.71 -31.19 -7.95
C GLU A 4 32.28 -30.52 -6.62
N THR A 5 33.27 -30.13 -5.80
CA THR A 5 33.01 -29.40 -4.55
C THR A 5 32.65 -27.94 -4.82
N LEU A 6 33.18 -27.33 -5.88
CA LEU A 6 32.82 -25.98 -6.33
C LEU A 6 31.36 -25.91 -6.79
N ILE A 7 30.91 -26.89 -7.59
CA ILE A 7 29.52 -26.98 -8.05
C ILE A 7 28.56 -27.21 -6.88
N GLY A 8 28.91 -28.11 -5.95
CA GLY A 8 28.14 -28.34 -4.73
C GLY A 8 28.00 -27.08 -3.87
N ASN A 9 29.10 -26.36 -3.66
CA ASN A 9 29.10 -25.11 -2.90
C ASN A 9 28.31 -24.01 -3.61
N LEU A 10 28.36 -23.93 -4.94
CA LEU A 10 27.58 -22.96 -5.72
C LEU A 10 26.08 -23.23 -5.62
N LEU A 11 25.65 -24.49 -5.63
CA LEU A 11 24.24 -24.86 -5.43
C LEU A 11 23.76 -24.51 -4.02
N VAL A 12 24.57 -24.81 -3.00
CA VAL A 12 24.25 -24.43 -1.61
C VAL A 12 24.20 -22.91 -1.45
N LEU A 13 25.17 -22.19 -2.02
CA LEU A 13 25.24 -20.74 -1.97
C LEU A 13 24.04 -20.09 -2.68
N THR A 14 23.72 -20.53 -3.89
CA THR A 14 22.54 -20.03 -4.64
C THR A 14 21.24 -20.32 -3.90
N GLY A 15 21.10 -21.50 -3.28
CA GLY A 15 19.97 -21.82 -2.42
C GLY A 15 19.85 -20.88 -1.22
N ILE A 16 20.95 -20.63 -0.52
CA ILE A 16 21.00 -19.67 0.60
C ILE A 16 20.64 -18.26 0.12
N PHE A 17 21.12 -17.82 -1.04
CA PHE A 17 20.77 -16.53 -1.63
C PHE A 17 19.27 -16.39 -1.93
N ILE A 18 18.64 -17.44 -2.47
CA ILE A 18 17.18 -17.44 -2.74
C ILE A 18 16.39 -17.35 -1.44
N ILE A 19 16.80 -18.09 -0.40
CA ILE A 19 16.16 -18.06 0.93
C ILE A 19 16.32 -16.67 1.56
N ILE A 20 17.53 -16.09 1.53
CA ILE A 20 17.82 -14.76 2.08
C ILE A 20 17.05 -13.69 1.31
N PHE A 21 17.04 -13.73 -0.03
CA PHE A 21 16.32 -12.74 -0.84
C PHE A 21 14.81 -12.85 -0.63
N GLY A 22 14.27 -14.06 -0.51
CA GLY A 22 12.87 -14.30 -0.16
C GLY A 22 12.52 -13.80 1.24
N PHE A 23 13.36 -14.07 2.24
CA PHE A 23 13.18 -13.57 3.60
C PHE A 23 13.34 -12.05 3.68
N LEU A 24 14.26 -11.47 2.91
CA LEU A 24 14.47 -10.03 2.82
C LEU A 24 13.26 -9.35 2.16
N MET A 25 12.69 -9.94 1.11
CA MET A 25 11.42 -9.52 0.52
C MET A 25 10.26 -9.59 1.52
N LEU A 26 10.18 -10.65 2.33
CA LEU A 26 9.19 -10.78 3.42
C LEU A 26 9.39 -9.69 4.50
N LEU A 27 10.62 -9.44 4.91
CA LEU A 27 10.97 -8.45 5.93
C LEU A 27 10.71 -7.03 5.44
N ILE A 28 11.12 -6.71 4.21
CA ILE A 28 10.91 -5.39 3.60
C ILE A 28 9.41 -5.19 3.32
N GLY A 29 8.70 -6.20 2.82
CA GLY A 29 7.25 -6.14 2.60
C GLY A 29 6.46 -5.92 3.90
N THR A 30 6.87 -6.53 5.01
CA THR A 30 6.25 -6.31 6.33
C THR A 30 6.63 -4.95 6.93
N ALA A 31 7.89 -4.52 6.80
CA ALA A 31 8.36 -3.22 7.32
C ALA A 31 7.81 -2.02 6.55
N ILE A 32 7.69 -2.11 5.22
CA ILE A 32 7.05 -1.07 4.40
C ILE A 32 5.54 -1.04 4.65
N GLY A 33 4.91 -2.19 4.91
CA GLY A 33 3.50 -2.27 5.32
C GLY A 33 3.16 -1.57 6.63
N MET A 34 4.16 -1.08 7.37
CA MET A 34 4.01 -0.33 8.63
C MET A 34 4.54 1.11 8.56
N ARG A 35 4.91 1.64 7.37
CA ARG A 35 5.42 3.01 7.24
C ARG A 35 4.38 4.03 6.77
N ASP A 36 3.18 3.98 7.36
CA ASP A 36 2.35 5.18 7.51
C ASP A 36 2.17 5.45 9.01
N ASN A 37 2.61 6.65 9.43
CA ASN A 37 2.52 7.27 10.75
C ASN A 37 3.61 6.95 11.79
N SER A 38 4.75 7.65 11.71
CA SER A 38 5.49 8.16 12.89
C SER A 38 6.46 9.29 12.52
N GLY A 39 5.98 10.54 12.64
CA GLY A 39 6.78 11.77 12.79
C GLY A 39 6.68 12.75 11.61
N PRO A 40 6.13 13.96 11.81
CA PRO A 40 6.82 14.95 12.65
C PRO A 40 5.90 15.75 13.60
N GLY A 41 6.50 16.33 14.65
CA GLY A 41 6.12 17.67 15.08
C GLY A 41 5.18 17.79 16.27
N LYS A 42 5.79 17.92 17.46
CA LYS A 42 5.52 18.92 18.50
C LYS A 42 4.11 19.56 18.54
N GLY A 43 3.51 19.46 19.73
CA GLY A 43 2.89 20.64 20.35
C GLY A 43 1.50 20.44 20.91
N TYR A 44 1.44 20.00 22.17
CA TYR A 44 0.37 20.45 23.06
C TYR A 44 0.34 21.99 23.06
N SER A 45 -0.76 22.58 22.59
CA SER A 45 -1.13 23.97 22.92
C SER A 45 -2.66 24.03 22.98
N LYS A 46 -3.25 23.82 24.16
CA LYS A 46 -3.68 24.87 25.10
C LYS A 46 -4.52 25.98 24.44
N ARG A 47 -5.83 25.91 24.69
CA ARG A 47 -6.60 26.97 25.36
C ARG A 47 -6.11 28.41 25.08
N LYS A 48 -6.81 29.11 24.19
CA LYS A 48 -7.24 30.51 24.35
C LYS A 48 -8.65 30.58 23.74
N GLU A 49 -9.67 30.61 24.59
CA GLU A 49 -10.23 31.87 25.10
C GLU A 49 -10.86 32.66 23.95
N GLU A 50 -12.20 32.63 23.92
CA GLU A 50 -13.02 33.82 23.74
C GLU A 50 -12.21 35.09 23.95
N PHE A 51 -12.21 36.00 22.96
CA PHE A 51 -12.54 37.41 23.15
C PHE A 51 -12.10 38.22 21.93
N GLY A 52 -13.10 38.72 21.20
CA GLY A 52 -13.08 39.98 20.46
C GLY A 52 -11.91 40.29 19.54
N LYS A 53 -12.16 40.27 18.22
CA LYS A 53 -11.93 41.50 17.45
C LYS A 53 -12.78 41.55 16.20
N LYS A 54 -13.67 42.54 16.19
CA LYS A 54 -14.39 43.01 15.02
C LYS A 54 -13.39 43.62 14.01
N THR A 55 -13.90 43.77 12.79
CA THR A 55 -13.53 44.77 11.78
C THR A 55 -12.20 44.48 11.04
N ASP A 56 -12.02 44.65 9.73
CA ASP A 56 -12.63 45.54 8.75
C ASP A 56 -12.47 44.99 7.31
N SER A 57 -13.55 45.04 6.54
CA SER A 57 -13.63 45.44 5.11
C SER A 57 -12.38 45.44 4.22
N SER A 58 -12.42 44.68 3.13
CA SER A 58 -12.24 45.19 1.76
C SER A 58 -12.40 44.07 0.72
N GLY A 59 -13.44 44.14 -0.12
CA GLY A 59 -13.65 43.19 -1.22
C GLY A 59 -15.09 43.14 -1.70
N SER A 60 -15.59 44.27 -2.20
CA SER A 60 -16.93 44.46 -2.75
C SER A 60 -17.16 43.69 -4.06
N PHE A 61 -18.19 42.84 -4.09
CA PHE A 61 -19.10 42.67 -5.24
C PHE A 61 -20.41 42.06 -4.72
N GLN A 62 -21.45 42.89 -4.59
CA GLN A 62 -22.81 42.45 -4.22
C GLN A 62 -23.56 42.04 -5.49
N PHE A 63 -23.96 40.77 -5.55
CA PHE A 63 -25.03 40.31 -6.40
C PHE A 63 -26.10 39.71 -5.49
N GLU A 64 -27.13 40.50 -5.16
CA GLU A 64 -28.32 40.03 -4.44
C GLU A 64 -29.23 39.28 -5.41
N GLY A 65 -29.09 37.95 -5.46
CA GLY A 65 -30.04 37.03 -6.10
C GLY A 65 -30.84 36.29 -5.02
N PRO A 66 -32.12 35.95 -5.27
CA PRO A 66 -33.06 35.54 -4.23
C PRO A 66 -32.61 34.24 -3.55
N GLU A 67 -32.61 34.28 -2.22
CA GLU A 67 -32.30 33.16 -1.34
C GLU A 67 -33.04 31.88 -1.72
N LYS A 68 -32.27 30.88 -2.17
CA LYS A 68 -32.65 29.48 -2.09
C LYS A 68 -31.47 28.74 -1.47
N LYS A 69 -31.53 28.53 -0.15
CA LYS A 69 -30.64 27.63 0.56
C LYS A 69 -31.00 26.21 0.16
N GLU A 70 -30.54 25.78 -1.00
CA GLU A 70 -30.48 24.36 -1.32
C GLU A 70 -29.28 23.77 -0.57
N PRO A 71 -29.47 22.71 0.23
CA PRO A 71 -28.37 22.05 0.89
C PRO A 71 -27.51 21.49 -0.24
N TYR A 72 -26.29 22.02 -0.41
CA TYR A 72 -25.26 21.36 -1.20
C TYR A 72 -25.08 19.99 -0.56
N ALA A 73 -25.80 19.00 -1.11
CA ALA A 73 -25.60 17.61 -0.83
C ALA A 73 -24.13 17.37 -1.12
N GLY A 74 -23.33 17.32 -0.05
CA GLY A 74 -21.91 17.07 -0.14
C GLY A 74 -21.77 15.86 -1.02
N LYS A 75 -21.14 16.04 -2.19
CA LYS A 75 -20.73 14.92 -3.02
C LYS A 75 -19.86 14.08 -2.09
N ALA A 76 -20.44 13.00 -1.58
CA ALA A 76 -19.67 11.98 -0.90
C ALA A 76 -18.66 11.54 -1.96
N GLU A 77 -17.43 12.00 -1.82
CA GLU A 77 -16.32 11.52 -2.63
C GLU A 77 -16.20 10.04 -2.27
N SER A 78 -16.92 9.20 -2.99
CA SER A 78 -16.85 7.76 -2.87
C SER A 78 -15.46 7.39 -3.34
N LYS A 79 -14.51 7.34 -2.40
CA LYS A 79 -13.15 6.93 -2.67
C LYS A 79 -13.21 5.50 -3.19
N ILE A 80 -13.13 5.37 -4.50
CA ILE A 80 -13.13 4.08 -5.18
C ILE A 80 -11.92 3.30 -4.68
N ARG A 81 -12.20 2.16 -4.06
CA ARG A 81 -11.23 1.22 -3.51
C ARG A 81 -11.12 0.06 -4.47
N GLY A 82 -9.90 -0.30 -4.81
CA GLY A 82 -9.63 -1.25 -5.88
C GLY A 82 -8.20 -1.74 -5.84
N GLY A 83 -7.99 -2.94 -6.36
CA GLY A 83 -6.71 -3.62 -6.33
C GLY A 83 -6.71 -4.79 -7.30
N GLY A 84 -5.51 -5.23 -7.67
CA GLY A 84 -5.31 -6.24 -8.70
C GLY A 84 -3.94 -6.90 -8.57
N VAL A 85 -3.80 -8.03 -9.28
CA VAL A 85 -2.58 -8.82 -9.32
C VAL A 85 -2.21 -9.04 -10.79
N ILE A 86 -0.95 -8.77 -11.15
CA ILE A 86 -0.37 -9.12 -12.43
C ILE A 86 0.62 -10.26 -12.20
N MET A 87 0.42 -11.40 -12.86
CA MET A 87 1.34 -12.54 -12.77
C MET A 87 2.38 -12.46 -13.88
N LEU A 88 3.64 -12.17 -13.55
CA LEU A 88 4.78 -12.32 -14.46
C LEU A 88 5.45 -13.66 -14.18
N GLY A 89 4.94 -14.72 -14.82
CA GLY A 89 5.29 -16.08 -14.43
C GLY A 89 4.92 -16.35 -12.96
N PRO A 90 5.72 -17.13 -12.20
CA PRO A 90 5.43 -17.43 -10.79
C PRO A 90 5.64 -16.23 -9.85
N ILE A 91 5.99 -15.05 -10.36
CA ILE A 91 6.22 -13.83 -9.57
C ILE A 91 4.97 -12.94 -9.65
N PRO A 92 4.13 -12.89 -8.59
CA PRO A 92 2.99 -11.99 -8.54
C PRO A 92 3.42 -10.55 -8.25
N ILE A 93 2.87 -9.59 -9.02
CA ILE A 93 2.94 -8.16 -8.72
C ILE A 93 1.57 -7.68 -8.25
N ILE A 94 1.49 -7.14 -7.04
CA ILE A 94 0.25 -6.73 -6.40
C ILE A 94 0.12 -5.20 -6.39
N PHE A 95 -1.06 -4.71 -6.75
CA PHE A 95 -1.42 -3.29 -6.71
C PHE A 95 -2.72 -3.09 -5.93
N GLY A 96 -2.83 -2.01 -5.17
CA GLY A 96 -4.05 -1.67 -4.44
C GLY A 96 -4.10 -0.19 -4.06
N SER A 97 -5.25 0.44 -4.25
CA SER A 97 -5.53 1.84 -3.88
C SER A 97 -5.73 2.02 -2.37
N ASP A 98 -5.91 0.92 -1.64
CA ASP A 98 -6.12 0.89 -0.21
C ASP A 98 -5.58 -0.42 0.38
N LYS A 99 -5.21 -0.35 1.67
CA LYS A 99 -4.54 -1.44 2.39
C LYS A 99 -5.38 -2.71 2.43
N GLU A 100 -6.71 -2.59 2.54
CA GLU A 100 -7.63 -3.73 2.54
C GLU A 100 -7.63 -4.43 1.18
N SER A 101 -7.80 -3.67 0.10
CA SER A 101 -7.79 -4.22 -1.26
C SER A 101 -6.45 -4.86 -1.64
N ALA A 102 -5.32 -4.24 -1.27
CA ALA A 102 -4.00 -4.82 -1.47
C ALA A 102 -3.82 -6.13 -0.67
N THR A 103 -4.29 -6.18 0.58
CA THR A 103 -4.19 -7.38 1.42
C THR A 103 -4.96 -8.55 0.81
N THR A 104 -6.18 -8.31 0.32
CA THR A 104 -6.97 -9.35 -0.37
C THR A 104 -6.26 -9.84 -1.63
N ALA A 105 -5.69 -8.93 -2.42
CA ALA A 105 -4.95 -9.28 -3.63
C ALA A 105 -3.69 -10.12 -3.33
N VAL A 106 -2.97 -9.85 -2.24
CA VAL A 106 -1.83 -10.67 -1.79
C VAL A 106 -2.26 -12.09 -1.43
N ILE A 107 -3.32 -12.25 -0.65
CA ILE A 107 -3.81 -13.59 -0.25
C ILE A 107 -4.17 -14.40 -1.51
N LEU A 108 -4.88 -13.78 -2.44
CA LEU A 108 -5.25 -14.41 -3.71
C LEU A 108 -4.01 -14.81 -4.52
N ALA A 109 -3.00 -13.93 -4.59
CA ALA A 109 -1.75 -14.19 -5.31
C ALA A 109 -0.98 -15.39 -4.73
N ILE A 110 -0.91 -15.51 -3.39
CA ILE A 110 -0.24 -16.64 -2.73
C ILE A 110 -0.96 -17.96 -3.03
N ILE A 111 -2.30 -17.96 -2.93
CA ILE A 111 -3.10 -19.15 -3.25
C ILE A 111 -2.84 -19.60 -4.69
N LEU A 112 -2.88 -18.65 -5.64
CA LEU A 112 -2.63 -18.93 -7.05
C LEU A 112 -1.18 -19.37 -7.31
N MET A 113 -0.19 -18.82 -6.59
CA MET A 113 1.21 -19.23 -6.69
C MET A 113 1.39 -20.69 -6.26
N ILE A 114 0.81 -21.09 -5.13
CA ILE A 114 0.87 -22.47 -4.63
C ILE A 114 0.16 -23.42 -5.61
N LEU A 115 -1.03 -23.05 -6.07
CA LEU A 115 -1.77 -23.84 -7.07
C LEU A 115 -0.96 -24.00 -8.36
N SER A 116 -0.37 -22.91 -8.86
CA SER A 116 0.46 -22.93 -10.06
C SER A 116 1.66 -23.86 -9.88
N LEU A 117 2.36 -23.80 -8.74
CA LEU A 117 3.50 -24.67 -8.46
C LEU A 117 3.09 -26.14 -8.34
N LEU A 118 1.93 -26.41 -7.72
CA LEU A 118 1.41 -27.76 -7.56
C LEU A 118 1.00 -28.38 -8.90
N VAL A 119 0.35 -27.59 -9.77
CA VAL A 119 0.00 -28.04 -11.12
C VAL A 119 1.26 -28.21 -11.97
N PHE A 120 2.19 -27.25 -11.97
CA PHE A 120 3.46 -27.39 -12.70
C PHE A 120 4.24 -28.64 -12.24
N ARG A 121 4.27 -28.90 -10.93
CA ARG A 121 4.91 -30.10 -10.38
C ARG A 121 4.26 -31.40 -10.87
N ASN A 122 2.93 -31.46 -10.96
CA ASN A 122 2.22 -32.67 -11.37
C ASN A 122 2.11 -32.86 -12.89
N VAL A 123 2.22 -31.78 -13.67
CA VAL A 123 2.06 -31.82 -15.14
C VAL A 123 3.40 -32.05 -15.85
N ILE A 124 4.53 -31.66 -15.24
CA ILE A 124 5.87 -31.70 -15.87
C ILE A 124 6.71 -32.91 -15.40
N PHE A 125 6.28 -33.61 -14.35
CA PHE A 125 6.87 -34.86 -13.86
C PHE A 125 5.95 -36.03 -14.20
#